data_AF-A0A0R3WSE4-F1
#
_entry.id   AF-A0A0R3WSE4-F1
#
_cell.length_a   1.000
_cell.length_b   1.000
_cell.length_c   1.000
_cell.angle_alpha   90.00
_cell.angle_beta   90.00
_cell.angle_gamma   90.00
#
_symmetry.space_group_name_H-M   'P 1'
#
loop_
_entity.id
_entity.type
_entity.pdbx_description
1 polymer ?
#
loop_
_entity_poly.entity_id
_entity_poly.type
_entity_poly.pdbx_seq_one_letter_code
_entity_poly.pdbx_strand_id
1 'polypeptide(L)'
;MVNTISDALFEAEEMFMYLKPLERIFQRIEELEFNKISTYFAPLFHILALSWSKSQVFRNPSRFILLLQKVSSALIVQDVLNSAVDFVDLERCIIGGVLGAYLSSQVSAIFDEFSENFREFTQRDYDCLDLESSDFEQELEGIAVKFDDYEQRLGSILCQALSDCPTVQHASKVLSMFSGFLERSIIKPMIEPFYDNILQMVEEELLHVKRIVKESMVDRFTELVQGMLPLVSSSKATVYGTAVVQRISFSVSPRSATNPQQSVLLPTITSESEGR
;
A
#
# COMPACT_ATOMS: atom_id res chain seq x y z
N MET A 1 -7.70 -38.49 48.36
CA MET A 1 -7.62 -38.92 46.95
C MET A 1 -8.92 -38.70 46.18
N VAL A 2 -10.10 -39.05 46.72
CA VAL A 2 -11.40 -38.80 46.03
C VAL A 2 -11.74 -37.31 45.91
N ASN A 3 -11.47 -36.49 46.93
CA ASN A 3 -11.72 -35.04 46.87
C ASN A 3 -10.83 -34.34 45.85
N THR A 4 -9.53 -34.67 45.78
CA THR A 4 -8.59 -34.08 44.82
C THR A 4 -8.95 -34.33 43.35
N ILE A 5 -9.54 -35.48 43.01
CA ILE A 5 -10.00 -35.75 41.63
C ILE A 5 -11.30 -35.01 41.35
N SER A 6 -12.22 -34.96 42.32
CA SER A 6 -13.48 -34.22 42.20
C SER A 6 -13.25 -32.70 42.08
N ASP A 7 -12.31 -32.17 42.85
CA ASP A 7 -11.93 -30.75 42.84
C ASP A 7 -11.24 -30.40 41.51
N ALA A 8 -10.34 -31.26 41.02
CA ALA A 8 -9.70 -31.09 39.71
C ALA A 8 -10.70 -31.20 38.55
N LEU A 9 -11.70 -32.10 38.64
CA LEU A 9 -12.75 -32.23 37.64
C LEU A 9 -13.64 -30.98 37.62
N PHE A 10 -14.08 -30.51 38.79
CA PHE A 10 -14.87 -29.29 38.91
C PHE A 10 -14.10 -28.08 38.37
N GLU A 11 -12.81 -27.97 38.69
CA GLU A 11 -11.93 -26.92 38.19
C GLU A 11 -11.82 -26.95 36.65
N ALA A 12 -11.63 -28.13 36.06
CA ALA A 12 -11.57 -28.30 34.61
C ALA A 12 -12.90 -27.95 33.93
N GLU A 13 -14.04 -28.34 34.52
CA GLU A 13 -15.37 -28.00 34.02
C GLU A 13 -15.65 -26.50 34.08
N GLU A 14 -15.26 -25.83 35.17
CA GLU A 14 -15.39 -24.38 35.31
C GLU A 14 -14.50 -23.64 34.30
N MET A 15 -13.23 -24.05 34.16
CA MET A 15 -12.32 -23.50 33.16
C MET A 15 -12.90 -23.65 31.76
N PHE A 16 -13.38 -24.84 31.41
CA PHE A 16 -13.98 -25.11 30.10
C PHE A 16 -15.20 -24.20 29.85
N MET A 17 -16.09 -24.03 30.84
CA MET A 17 -17.27 -23.18 30.69
C MET A 17 -16.93 -21.72 30.39
N TYR A 18 -15.92 -21.15 31.06
CA TYR A 18 -15.55 -19.74 30.91
C TYR A 18 -14.55 -19.48 29.76
N LEU A 19 -13.81 -20.49 29.30
CA LEU A 19 -12.91 -20.38 28.15
C LEU A 19 -13.60 -20.70 26.82
N LYS A 20 -14.67 -21.51 26.81
CA LYS A 20 -15.43 -21.83 25.58
C LYS A 20 -15.94 -20.60 24.79
N PRO A 21 -16.37 -19.49 25.43
CA PRO A 21 -16.69 -18.26 24.72
C PRO A 21 -15.49 -17.65 23.98
N LEU A 22 -14.27 -17.83 24.49
CA LEU A 22 -13.04 -17.35 23.82
C LEU A 22 -12.74 -18.14 22.56
N GLU A 23 -13.02 -19.46 22.54
CA GLU A 23 -12.85 -20.31 21.35
C GLU A 23 -13.55 -19.71 20.12
N ARG A 24 -14.79 -19.25 20.29
CA ARG A 24 -15.56 -18.61 19.21
C ARG A 24 -14.99 -17.26 18.79
N ILE A 25 -14.32 -16.54 19.69
CA ILE A 25 -13.62 -15.30 19.34
C ILE A 25 -12.35 -15.64 18.56
N PHE A 26 -11.57 -16.61 19.01
CA PHE A 26 -10.33 -17.02 18.34
C PHE A 26 -10.59 -17.57 16.94
N GLN A 27 -11.60 -18.42 16.76
CA GLN A 27 -12.03 -18.88 15.43
C GLN A 27 -12.37 -17.71 14.49
N ARG A 28 -13.01 -16.65 15.02
CA ARG A 28 -13.29 -15.46 14.22
C ARG A 28 -12.04 -14.66 13.92
N ILE A 29 -11.12 -14.54 14.88
CA ILE A 29 -9.85 -13.83 14.71
C ILE A 29 -8.98 -14.55 13.66
N GLU A 30 -8.98 -15.88 13.63
CA GLU A 30 -8.27 -16.70 12.63
C GLU A 30 -8.77 -16.42 11.18
N GLU A 31 -10.06 -16.14 11.02
CA GLU A 31 -10.68 -15.85 9.71
C GLU A 31 -10.55 -14.38 9.27
N LEU A 32 -9.98 -13.51 10.10
CA LEU A 32 -9.99 -12.06 9.87
C LEU A 32 -8.64 -11.53 9.39
N GLU A 33 -8.71 -10.55 8.49
CA GLU A 33 -7.58 -9.67 8.18
C GLU A 33 -7.09 -8.96 9.45
N PHE A 34 -5.77 -8.83 9.57
CA PHE A 34 -5.10 -8.30 10.76
C PHE A 34 -5.65 -6.93 11.24
N ASN A 35 -5.94 -6.04 10.29
CA ASN A 35 -6.49 -4.70 10.55
C ASN A 35 -7.86 -4.71 11.26
N LYS A 36 -8.58 -5.83 11.26
CA LYS A 36 -9.91 -5.99 11.90
C LYS A 36 -9.85 -6.68 13.26
N ILE A 37 -8.71 -7.26 13.65
CA ILE A 37 -8.53 -7.98 14.93
C ILE A 37 -8.82 -7.06 16.11
N SER A 38 -8.41 -5.79 16.04
CA SER A 38 -8.66 -4.78 17.09
C SER A 38 -10.13 -4.60 17.46
N THR A 39 -11.05 -4.86 16.52
CA THR A 39 -12.51 -4.80 16.72
C THR A 39 -12.99 -5.82 17.76
N TYR A 40 -12.25 -6.92 17.92
CA TYR A 40 -12.59 -8.01 18.83
C TYR A 40 -11.97 -7.86 20.22
N PHE A 41 -11.11 -6.87 20.44
CA PHE A 41 -10.51 -6.62 21.76
C PHE A 41 -11.57 -6.27 22.80
N ALA A 42 -12.52 -5.38 22.48
CA ALA A 42 -13.58 -5.04 23.44
C ALA A 42 -14.43 -6.26 23.86
N PRO A 43 -14.94 -7.09 22.93
CA PRO A 43 -15.57 -8.37 23.26
C PRO A 43 -14.67 -9.33 24.07
N LEU A 44 -13.40 -9.47 23.69
CA LEU A 44 -12.43 -10.35 24.34
C LEU A 44 -12.18 -9.93 25.80
N PHE A 45 -11.91 -8.65 26.04
CA PHE A 45 -11.74 -8.10 27.39
C PHE A 45 -13.01 -8.19 28.22
N HIS A 46 -14.20 -8.08 27.60
CA HIS A 46 -15.46 -8.29 28.31
C HIS A 46 -15.59 -9.74 28.82
N ILE A 47 -15.25 -10.73 27.99
CA ILE A 47 -15.26 -12.14 28.39
C ILE A 47 -14.23 -12.39 29.50
N LEU A 48 -13.01 -11.84 29.37
CA LEU A 48 -11.98 -11.94 30.41
C LEU A 48 -12.44 -11.33 31.75
N ALA A 49 -13.10 -10.17 31.73
CA ALA A 49 -13.65 -9.54 32.92
C ALA A 49 -14.81 -10.34 33.54
N LEU A 50 -15.65 -10.98 32.71
CA LEU A 50 -16.68 -11.91 33.17
C LEU A 50 -16.05 -13.14 33.81
N SER A 51 -15.02 -13.73 33.21
CA SER A 51 -14.26 -14.85 33.78
C SER A 51 -13.66 -14.49 35.13
N TRP A 52 -13.03 -13.33 35.28
CA TRP A 52 -12.49 -12.83 36.56
C TRP A 52 -13.58 -12.66 37.64
N SER A 53 -14.71 -12.07 37.27
CA SER A 53 -15.76 -11.73 38.25
C SER A 53 -16.62 -12.94 38.65
N LYS A 54 -16.85 -13.89 37.73
CA LYS A 54 -17.81 -14.98 37.91
C LYS A 54 -17.19 -16.34 38.20
N SER A 55 -15.97 -16.62 37.72
CA SER A 55 -15.29 -17.88 38.02
C SER A 55 -14.63 -17.85 39.39
N GLN A 56 -14.71 -18.94 40.14
CA GLN A 56 -13.95 -19.11 41.39
C GLN A 56 -12.49 -19.45 41.12
N VAL A 57 -12.22 -20.14 40.00
CA VAL A 57 -10.89 -20.55 39.56
C VAL A 57 -10.05 -19.36 39.07
N PHE A 58 -10.63 -18.49 38.24
CA PHE A 58 -9.94 -17.32 37.67
C PHE A 58 -9.89 -16.10 38.58
N ARG A 59 -10.60 -16.08 39.72
CA ARG A 59 -10.50 -14.99 40.70
C ARG A 59 -9.15 -14.95 41.41
N ASN A 60 -8.34 -16.00 41.31
CA ASN A 60 -6.96 -16.01 41.74
C ASN A 60 -6.11 -15.11 40.82
N PRO A 61 -5.47 -14.03 41.32
CA PRO A 61 -4.67 -13.11 40.52
C PRO A 61 -3.60 -13.80 39.67
N SER A 62 -2.89 -14.78 40.21
CA SER A 62 -1.82 -15.48 39.49
C SER A 62 -2.35 -16.26 38.29
N ARG A 63 -3.48 -16.95 38.46
CA ARG A 63 -4.12 -17.72 37.38
C ARG A 63 -4.71 -16.82 36.30
N PHE A 64 -5.20 -15.64 36.66
CA PHE A 64 -5.71 -14.69 35.69
C PHE A 64 -4.60 -13.99 34.91
N ILE A 65 -3.48 -13.65 35.54
CA ILE A 65 -2.29 -13.15 34.84
C ILE A 65 -1.82 -14.18 33.81
N LEU A 66 -1.78 -15.46 34.18
CA LEU A 66 -1.43 -16.54 33.27
C LEU A 66 -2.42 -16.67 32.11
N LEU A 67 -3.73 -16.56 32.38
CA LEU A 67 -4.74 -16.53 31.33
C LEU A 67 -4.51 -15.36 30.35
N LEU A 68 -4.23 -14.16 30.86
CA LEU A 68 -3.93 -12.99 30.03
C LEU A 68 -2.69 -13.22 29.19
N GLN A 69 -1.63 -13.79 29.76
CA GLN A 69 -0.40 -14.14 29.05
C GLN A 69 -0.64 -15.17 27.94
N LYS A 70 -1.42 -16.21 28.20
CA LYS A 70 -1.74 -17.21 27.17
C LYS A 70 -2.62 -16.63 26.06
N VAL A 71 -3.57 -15.75 26.40
CA VAL A 71 -4.38 -15.03 25.41
C VAL A 71 -3.52 -14.07 24.58
N SER A 72 -2.60 -13.32 25.19
CA SER A 72 -1.70 -12.43 24.44
C SER A 72 -0.76 -13.23 23.54
N SER A 73 -0.21 -14.34 24.04
CA SER A 73 0.65 -15.22 23.24
C SER A 73 -0.10 -15.80 22.04
N ALA A 74 -1.35 -16.23 22.21
CA ALA A 74 -2.18 -16.70 21.11
C ALA A 74 -2.42 -15.62 20.04
N LEU A 75 -2.63 -14.36 20.45
CA LEU A 75 -2.77 -13.23 19.52
C LEU A 75 -1.47 -12.95 18.75
N ILE A 76 -0.31 -13.03 19.41
CA ILE A 76 1.00 -12.85 18.77
C ILE A 76 1.27 -14.00 17.80
N VAL A 77 1.00 -15.25 18.18
CA VAL A 77 1.13 -16.41 17.29
C VAL A 77 0.27 -16.21 16.03
N GLN A 78 -0.97 -15.76 16.18
CA GLN A 78 -1.84 -15.50 15.03
C GLN A 78 -1.22 -14.45 14.09
N ASP A 79 -0.65 -13.38 14.64
CA ASP A 79 0.00 -12.34 13.84
C ASP A 79 1.24 -12.87 13.10
N VAL A 80 2.10 -13.63 13.79
CA VAL A 80 3.25 -14.29 13.19
C VAL A 80 2.83 -15.26 12.07
N LEU A 81 1.75 -16.02 12.26
CA LEU A 81 1.23 -16.95 11.24
C LEU A 81 0.67 -16.22 10.01
N ASN A 82 -0.13 -15.18 10.22
CA ASN A 82 -0.64 -14.34 9.13
C ASN A 82 0.53 -13.72 8.34
N SER A 83 1.55 -13.26 9.06
CA SER A 83 2.77 -12.73 8.46
C SER A 83 3.53 -13.80 7.69
N ALA A 84 3.66 -15.01 8.22
CA ALA A 84 4.33 -16.11 7.55
C ALA A 84 3.68 -16.44 6.19
N VAL A 85 2.34 -16.34 6.08
CA VAL A 85 1.63 -16.50 4.81
C VAL A 85 2.07 -15.45 3.78
N ASP A 86 2.12 -14.17 4.17
CA ASP A 86 2.57 -13.10 3.27
C ASP A 86 4.04 -13.30 2.85
N PHE A 87 4.90 -13.82 3.74
CA PHE A 87 6.30 -14.12 3.43
C PHE A 87 6.47 -15.25 2.42
N VAL A 88 5.56 -16.23 2.38
CA VAL A 88 5.60 -17.31 1.38
C VAL A 88 5.40 -16.75 -0.04
N ASP A 89 4.59 -15.71 -0.20
CA ASP A 89 4.38 -15.06 -1.51
C ASP A 89 5.66 -14.38 -2.06
N LEU A 90 6.66 -14.11 -1.20
CA LEU A 90 7.93 -13.51 -1.61
C LEU A 90 8.87 -14.47 -2.33
N GLU A 91 8.69 -15.80 -2.23
CA GLU A 91 9.56 -16.81 -2.87
C GLU A 91 9.71 -16.56 -4.38
N ARG A 92 8.65 -16.04 -5.01
CA ARG A 92 8.57 -15.82 -6.45
C ARG A 92 8.71 -14.34 -6.83
N CYS A 93 9.15 -13.49 -5.90
CA CYS A 93 9.24 -12.05 -6.09
C CYS A 93 10.42 -11.68 -6.99
N ILE A 94 10.11 -11.20 -8.20
CA ILE A 94 11.10 -10.71 -9.17
C ILE A 94 10.84 -9.24 -9.47
N ILE A 95 11.71 -8.39 -8.95
CA ILE A 95 11.69 -6.95 -9.20
C ILE A 95 12.37 -6.70 -10.54
N GLY A 96 11.65 -6.05 -11.46
CA GLY A 96 12.21 -5.62 -12.75
C GLY A 96 12.99 -4.30 -12.62
N GLY A 97 13.59 -3.82 -13.70
CA GLY A 97 14.30 -2.54 -13.72
C GLY A 97 15.82 -2.69 -13.65
N VAL A 98 16.53 -1.56 -13.54
CA VAL A 98 18.00 -1.53 -13.59
C VAL A 98 18.60 -2.16 -12.34
N LEU A 99 18.01 -1.89 -11.17
CA LEU A 99 18.40 -2.50 -9.90
C LEU A 99 17.68 -3.83 -9.61
N GLY A 100 16.82 -4.31 -10.53
CA GLY A 100 15.92 -5.43 -10.30
C GLY A 100 16.62 -6.71 -9.84
N ALA A 101 17.72 -7.10 -10.51
CA ALA A 101 18.47 -8.31 -10.14
C ALA A 101 19.10 -8.22 -8.74
N TYR A 102 19.58 -7.04 -8.35
CA TYR A 102 20.15 -6.80 -7.03
C TYR A 102 19.07 -6.82 -5.95
N LEU A 103 17.95 -6.13 -6.17
CA LEU A 103 16.83 -6.07 -5.23
C LEU A 103 16.17 -7.45 -5.07
N SER A 104 15.97 -8.20 -6.15
CA SER A 104 15.50 -9.59 -6.10
C SER A 104 16.43 -10.51 -5.32
N SER A 105 17.75 -10.36 -5.48
CA SER A 105 18.71 -11.14 -4.68
C SER A 105 18.60 -10.81 -3.19
N GLN A 106 18.33 -9.56 -2.82
CA GLN A 106 18.12 -9.18 -1.43
C GLN A 106 16.82 -9.78 -0.86
N VAL A 107 15.73 -9.77 -1.62
CA VAL A 107 14.46 -10.40 -1.21
C VAL A 107 14.63 -11.91 -1.01
N SER A 108 15.33 -12.58 -1.93
CA SER A 108 15.63 -14.02 -1.81
C SER A 108 16.42 -14.33 -0.54
N ALA A 109 17.43 -13.53 -0.20
CA ALA A 109 18.21 -13.73 1.01
C ALA A 109 17.37 -13.58 2.29
N ILE A 110 16.44 -12.60 2.31
CA ILE A 110 15.49 -12.43 3.42
C ILE A 110 14.56 -13.64 3.52
N PHE A 111 14.07 -14.15 2.38
CA PHE A 111 13.20 -15.32 2.36
C PHE A 111 13.89 -16.60 2.86
N ASP A 112 15.15 -16.82 2.49
CA ASP A 112 15.93 -17.96 2.97
C ASP A 112 16.15 -17.89 4.48
N GLU A 113 16.49 -16.71 4.99
CA GLU A 113 16.67 -16.44 6.43
C GLU A 113 15.36 -16.63 7.21
N PHE A 114 14.25 -16.13 6.69
CA PHE A 114 12.90 -16.36 7.22
C PHE A 114 12.57 -17.85 7.27
N SER A 115 12.78 -18.57 6.16
CA SER A 115 12.43 -19.98 6.01
C SER A 115 13.18 -20.87 7.00
N GLU A 116 14.46 -20.59 7.21
CA GLU A 116 15.27 -21.32 8.19
C GLU A 116 14.82 -21.06 9.63
N ASN A 117 14.64 -19.79 9.99
CA ASN A 117 14.20 -19.39 11.34
C ASN A 117 12.78 -19.89 11.66
N PHE A 118 11.86 -19.80 10.70
CA PHE A 118 10.48 -20.27 10.89
C PHE A 118 10.41 -21.80 10.97
N ARG A 119 11.26 -22.51 10.21
CA ARG A 119 11.41 -23.97 10.34
C ARG A 119 11.93 -24.37 11.71
N GLU A 120 12.92 -23.68 12.26
CA GLU A 120 13.43 -23.97 13.61
C GLU A 120 12.35 -23.73 14.67
N PHE A 121 11.60 -22.63 14.55
CA PHE A 121 10.50 -22.30 15.46
C PHE A 121 9.40 -23.38 15.49
N THR A 122 9.02 -23.91 14.32
CA THR A 122 7.96 -24.93 14.19
C THR A 122 8.40 -26.36 14.54
N GLN A 123 9.70 -26.63 14.59
CA GLN A 123 10.23 -27.97 14.94
C GLN A 123 10.43 -28.17 16.45
N ARG A 124 10.32 -27.12 17.27
CA ARG A 124 10.52 -27.24 18.70
C ARG A 124 9.26 -27.74 19.40
N ASP A 125 9.43 -28.78 20.21
CA ASP A 125 8.38 -29.38 21.04
C ASP A 125 8.28 -28.62 22.37
N TYR A 126 7.53 -27.51 22.38
CA TYR A 126 7.21 -26.81 23.63
C TYR A 126 6.11 -27.57 24.39
N ASP A 127 6.32 -27.78 25.69
CA ASP A 127 5.26 -28.32 26.55
C ASP A 127 4.24 -27.22 26.85
N CYS A 128 3.11 -27.25 26.13
CA CYS A 128 2.03 -26.29 26.29
C CYS A 128 1.31 -26.38 27.64
N LEU A 129 1.62 -27.39 28.47
CA LEU A 129 1.09 -27.58 29.81
C LEU A 129 2.05 -27.09 30.90
N ASP A 130 3.29 -26.72 30.55
CA ASP A 130 4.23 -26.16 31.50
C ASP A 130 3.93 -24.67 31.74
N LEU A 131 3.23 -24.41 32.84
CA LEU A 131 2.83 -23.08 33.29
C LEU A 131 3.96 -22.31 34.01
N GLU A 132 5.10 -22.95 34.25
CA GLU A 132 6.28 -22.36 34.90
C GLU A 132 7.41 -22.04 33.92
N SER A 133 7.44 -22.71 32.76
CA SER A 133 8.34 -22.35 31.67
C SER A 133 7.93 -21.02 31.01
N SER A 134 8.93 -20.22 30.68
CA SER A 134 8.76 -18.99 29.87
C SER A 134 9.47 -19.10 28.52
N ASP A 135 9.93 -20.30 28.18
CA ASP A 135 10.79 -20.56 27.03
C ASP A 135 10.03 -20.32 25.73
N PHE A 136 8.77 -20.75 25.66
CA PHE A 136 7.91 -20.49 24.51
C PHE A 136 7.65 -18.99 24.34
N GLU A 137 7.33 -18.27 25.42
CA GLU A 137 7.08 -16.84 25.37
C GLU A 137 8.32 -16.06 24.92
N GLN A 138 9.52 -16.42 25.41
CA GLN A 138 10.78 -15.80 25.00
C GLN A 138 11.09 -16.08 23.53
N GLU A 139 10.87 -17.31 23.06
CA GLU A 139 11.09 -17.64 21.66
C GLU A 139 10.07 -16.94 20.74
N LEU A 140 8.80 -16.86 21.17
CA LEU A 140 7.73 -16.16 20.47
C LEU A 140 8.03 -14.66 20.35
N GLU A 141 8.54 -14.04 21.40
CA GLU A 141 9.00 -12.65 21.35
C GLU A 141 10.21 -12.51 20.41
N GLY A 142 11.16 -13.43 20.49
CA GLY A 142 12.33 -13.47 19.60
C GLY A 142 11.96 -13.60 18.12
N ILE A 143 11.00 -14.46 17.77
CA ILE A 143 10.54 -14.61 16.39
C ILE A 143 9.76 -13.36 15.94
N ALA A 144 8.90 -12.78 16.79
CA ALA A 144 8.18 -11.55 16.45
C ALA A 144 9.14 -10.39 16.12
N VAL A 145 10.21 -10.21 16.90
CA VAL A 145 11.25 -9.21 16.64
C VAL A 145 11.97 -9.47 15.30
N LYS A 146 12.22 -10.74 14.94
CA LYS A 146 12.80 -11.08 13.64
C LYS A 146 11.86 -10.73 12.48
N PHE A 147 10.56 -10.92 12.64
CA PHE A 147 9.57 -10.52 11.64
C PHE A 147 9.58 -9.00 11.43
N ASP A 148 9.65 -8.22 12.50
CA ASP A 148 9.78 -6.76 12.41
C ASP A 148 11.04 -6.34 11.64
N ASP A 149 12.18 -7.01 11.86
CA ASP A 149 13.44 -6.75 11.11
C ASP A 149 13.27 -7.05 9.61
N TYR A 150 12.65 -8.19 9.28
CA TYR A 150 12.39 -8.54 7.89
C TYR A 150 11.48 -7.52 7.20
N GLU A 151 10.41 -7.09 7.87
CA GLU A 151 9.52 -6.05 7.34
C GLU A 151 10.24 -4.72 7.10
N GLN A 152 11.13 -4.31 8.00
CA GLN A 152 11.94 -3.11 7.82
C GLN A 152 12.87 -3.23 6.61
N ARG A 153 13.55 -4.36 6.46
CA ARG A 153 14.45 -4.64 5.33
C ARG A 153 13.68 -4.69 4.00
N LEU A 154 12.53 -5.36 3.97
CA LEU A 154 11.64 -5.40 2.81
C LEU A 154 11.11 -4.02 2.46
N GLY A 155 10.71 -3.23 3.46
CA GLY A 155 10.30 -1.84 3.26
C GLY A 155 11.40 -0.97 2.67
N SER A 156 12.66 -1.15 3.10
CA SER A 156 13.81 -0.47 2.50
C SER A 156 14.01 -0.86 1.02
N ILE A 157 13.90 -2.14 0.70
CA ILE A 157 13.96 -2.65 -0.68
C ILE A 157 12.82 -2.06 -1.52
N LEU A 158 11.61 -1.99 -0.95
CA LEU A 158 10.43 -1.42 -1.61
C LEU A 158 10.61 0.06 -1.90
N CYS A 159 11.14 0.84 -0.95
CA CYS A 159 11.48 2.25 -1.16
C CYS A 159 12.52 2.43 -2.28
N GLN A 160 13.55 1.57 -2.32
CA GLN A 160 14.54 1.57 -3.40
C GLN A 160 13.92 1.25 -4.76
N ALA A 161 13.09 0.20 -4.82
CA ALA A 161 12.38 -0.20 -6.03
C ALA A 161 11.46 0.93 -6.54
N LEU A 162 10.73 1.60 -5.64
CA LEU A 162 9.84 2.69 -6.01
C LEU A 162 10.58 3.96 -6.44
N SER A 163 11.76 4.23 -5.87
CA SER A 163 12.59 5.36 -6.28
C SER A 163 13.18 5.21 -7.69
N ASP A 164 13.40 3.97 -8.15
CA ASP A 164 13.96 3.65 -9.47
C ASP A 164 12.86 3.43 -10.53
N CYS A 165 11.60 3.79 -10.25
CA CYS A 165 10.47 3.58 -11.17
C CYS A 165 10.39 4.65 -12.26
N PRO A 166 10.61 4.30 -13.55
CA PRO A 166 10.44 5.27 -14.64
C PRO A 166 8.99 5.41 -15.12
N THR A 167 8.10 4.46 -14.77
CA THR A 167 6.73 4.40 -15.30
C THR A 167 5.73 3.99 -14.22
N VAL A 168 4.48 4.47 -14.37
CA VAL A 168 3.37 4.08 -13.49
C VAL A 168 3.12 2.56 -13.52
N GLN A 169 3.33 1.92 -14.67
CA GLN A 169 3.16 0.47 -14.82
C GLN A 169 4.19 -0.31 -14.00
N HIS A 170 5.44 0.17 -13.93
CA HIS A 170 6.46 -0.46 -13.10
C HIS A 170 6.14 -0.30 -11.62
N ALA A 171 5.78 0.91 -11.18
CA ALA A 171 5.37 1.18 -9.80
C ALA A 171 4.16 0.32 -9.39
N SER A 172 3.14 0.21 -10.24
CA SER A 172 1.97 -0.63 -10.00
C SER A 172 2.33 -2.11 -9.86
N LYS A 173 3.26 -2.62 -10.70
CA LYS A 173 3.71 -4.01 -10.61
C LYS A 173 4.45 -4.27 -9.30
N VAL A 174 5.36 -3.38 -8.89
CA VAL A 174 6.07 -3.49 -7.61
C VAL A 174 5.08 -3.48 -6.44
N LEU A 175 4.12 -2.54 -6.41
CA LEU A 175 3.08 -2.49 -5.37
C LEU A 175 2.23 -3.76 -5.33
N SER A 176 1.91 -4.36 -6.49
CA SER A 176 1.14 -5.60 -6.54
C SER A 176 1.88 -6.80 -5.93
N MET A 177 3.21 -6.83 -6.04
CA MET A 177 4.06 -7.90 -5.48
C MET A 177 4.15 -7.85 -3.96
N PHE A 178 4.09 -6.64 -3.39
CA PHE A 178 4.17 -6.42 -1.94
C PHE A 178 2.79 -6.14 -1.33
N SER A 179 1.70 -6.50 -2.01
CA SER A 179 0.34 -6.08 -1.64
C SER A 179 -0.07 -6.47 -0.21
N GLY A 180 0.31 -7.65 0.27
CA GLY A 180 0.10 -8.10 1.66
C GLY A 180 0.89 -7.30 2.71
N PHE A 181 1.94 -6.59 2.30
CA PHE A 181 2.82 -5.83 3.18
C PHE A 181 2.46 -4.34 3.26
N LEU A 182 1.67 -3.81 2.32
CA LEU A 182 1.45 -2.36 2.19
C LEU A 182 0.65 -1.74 3.33
N GLU A 183 -0.24 -2.50 3.96
CA GLU A 183 -1.08 -2.02 5.07
C GLU A 183 -0.46 -2.24 6.45
N ARG A 184 0.73 -2.84 6.50
CA ARG A 184 1.42 -3.14 7.76
C ARG A 184 1.97 -1.88 8.41
N SER A 185 1.97 -1.86 9.74
CA SER A 185 2.30 -0.68 10.56
C SER A 185 3.71 -0.14 10.30
N ILE A 186 4.66 -1.01 9.93
CA ILE A 186 6.05 -0.65 9.63
C ILE A 186 6.19 -0.10 8.21
N ILE A 187 5.59 -0.75 7.22
CA ILE A 187 5.82 -0.46 5.79
C ILE A 187 4.98 0.72 5.30
N LYS A 188 3.75 0.84 5.79
CA LYS A 188 2.84 1.94 5.43
C LYS A 188 3.46 3.34 5.56
N PRO A 189 4.08 3.73 6.70
CA PRO A 189 4.70 5.06 6.81
C PRO A 189 5.93 5.23 5.91
N MET A 190 6.63 4.15 5.55
CA MET A 190 7.78 4.22 4.64
C MET A 190 7.37 4.50 3.20
N ILE A 191 6.22 3.98 2.77
CA ILE A 191 5.75 4.08 1.39
C ILE A 191 4.89 5.32 1.12
N GLU A 192 4.26 5.89 2.16
CA GLU A 192 3.43 7.09 2.09
C GLU A 192 3.99 8.23 1.22
N PRO A 193 5.27 8.64 1.37
CA PRO A 193 5.83 9.73 0.55
C PRO A 193 5.93 9.40 -0.95
N PHE A 194 5.90 8.12 -1.33
CA PHE A 194 5.94 7.72 -2.74
C PHE A 194 4.57 7.80 -3.42
N TYR A 195 3.45 7.83 -2.67
CA TYR A 195 2.14 7.99 -3.29
C TYR A 195 2.00 9.32 -4.02
N ASP A 196 2.54 10.41 -3.47
CA ASP A 196 2.54 11.72 -4.13
C ASP A 196 3.33 11.67 -5.46
N ASN A 197 4.48 10.99 -5.47
CA ASN A 197 5.28 10.81 -6.68
C ASN A 197 4.53 9.98 -7.74
N ILE A 198 3.88 8.88 -7.33
CA ILE A 198 3.09 8.05 -8.24
C ILE A 198 1.89 8.82 -8.79
N LEU A 199 1.22 9.62 -7.96
CA LEU A 199 0.10 10.48 -8.38
C LEU A 199 0.56 11.51 -9.41
N GLN A 200 1.73 12.13 -9.20
CA GLN A 200 2.31 13.04 -10.18
C GLN A 200 2.61 12.33 -11.51
N MET A 201 3.21 11.13 -11.48
CA MET A 201 3.46 10.35 -12.69
C MET A 201 2.16 10.02 -13.45
N VAL A 202 1.08 9.69 -12.73
CA VAL A 202 -0.24 9.44 -13.32
C VAL A 202 -0.82 10.71 -13.95
N GLU A 203 -0.68 11.85 -13.29
CA GLU A 203 -1.13 13.15 -13.82
C GLU A 203 -0.38 13.52 -15.11
N GLU A 204 0.94 13.33 -15.13
CA GLU A 204 1.79 13.58 -16.30
C GLU A 204 1.39 12.67 -17.49
N GLU A 205 1.16 11.38 -17.24
CA GLU A 205 0.64 10.43 -18.25
C GLU A 205 -0.74 10.88 -18.78
N LEU A 206 -1.65 11.32 -17.90
CA LEU A 206 -2.98 11.79 -18.31
C LEU A 206 -2.89 13.08 -19.14
N LEU A 207 -2.00 14.00 -18.77
CA LEU A 207 -1.72 15.21 -19.55
C LEU A 207 -1.11 14.88 -20.91
N HIS A 208 -0.23 13.89 -20.97
CA HIS A 208 0.35 13.39 -22.22
C HIS A 208 -0.72 12.82 -23.15
N VAL A 209 -1.60 11.94 -22.64
CA VAL A 209 -2.74 11.39 -23.40
C VAL A 209 -3.68 12.51 -23.87
N LYS A 210 -3.99 13.48 -23.01
CA LYS A 210 -4.82 14.64 -23.36
C LYS A 210 -4.21 15.44 -24.52
N ARG A 211 -2.88 15.61 -24.54
CA ARG A 211 -2.17 16.29 -25.62
C ARG A 211 -2.27 15.50 -26.93
N ILE A 212 -1.99 14.20 -26.90
CA ILE A 212 -2.10 13.32 -28.07
C ILE A 212 -3.52 13.34 -28.64
N VAL A 213 -4.55 13.25 -27.79
CA VAL A 213 -5.94 13.29 -28.26
C VAL A 213 -6.25 14.64 -28.92
N LYS A 214 -5.78 15.75 -28.34
CA LYS A 214 -5.96 17.09 -28.92
C LYS A 214 -5.26 17.22 -30.26
N GLU A 215 -4.00 16.80 -30.37
CA GLU A 215 -3.22 16.81 -31.61
C GLU A 215 -3.85 15.89 -32.66
N SER A 216 -4.23 14.67 -32.29
CA SER A 216 -4.91 13.71 -33.16
C SER A 216 -6.28 14.18 -33.65
N MET A 217 -6.99 15.01 -32.89
CA MET A 217 -8.22 15.67 -33.35
C MET A 217 -7.91 16.81 -34.33
N VAL A 218 -6.84 17.58 -34.09
CA VAL A 218 -6.38 18.65 -34.97
C VAL A 218 -5.89 18.08 -36.31
N ASP A 219 -5.06 17.04 -36.29
CA ASP A 219 -4.52 16.39 -37.50
C ASP A 219 -5.64 15.78 -38.34
N ARG A 220 -6.60 15.09 -37.71
CA ARG A 220 -7.80 14.60 -38.43
C ARG A 220 -8.61 15.72 -39.05
N PHE A 221 -8.73 16.85 -38.36
CA PHE A 221 -9.42 18.02 -38.90
C PHE A 221 -8.64 18.62 -40.07
N THR A 222 -7.30 18.68 -40.00
CA THR A 222 -6.43 19.15 -41.08
C THR A 222 -6.45 18.21 -42.28
N GLU A 223 -6.45 16.89 -42.09
CA GLU A 223 -6.62 15.89 -43.15
C GLU A 223 -7.99 15.99 -43.81
N LEU A 224 -9.07 16.18 -43.03
CA LEU A 224 -10.41 16.45 -43.57
C LEU A 224 -10.43 17.71 -44.43
N VAL A 225 -9.80 18.79 -43.96
CA VAL A 225 -9.70 20.06 -44.70
C VAL A 225 -8.84 19.91 -45.96
N GLN A 226 -7.70 19.22 -45.89
CA GLN A 226 -6.83 18.96 -47.05
C GLN A 226 -7.44 17.98 -48.05
N GLY A 227 -8.22 16.99 -47.60
CA GLY A 227 -9.00 16.08 -48.45
C GLY A 227 -10.22 16.76 -49.09
N MET A 228 -10.71 17.86 -48.51
CA MET A 228 -11.75 18.72 -49.10
C MET A 228 -11.19 19.74 -50.10
N LEU A 229 -9.88 20.06 -50.05
CA LEU A 229 -9.24 21.03 -50.96
C LEU A 229 -9.24 20.66 -52.46
N PRO A 230 -9.17 19.38 -52.91
CA PRO A 230 -9.17 19.06 -54.33
C PRO A 230 -10.55 19.20 -54.99
N LEU A 231 -11.63 19.33 -54.19
CA LEU A 231 -13.02 19.36 -54.69
C LEU A 231 -13.63 20.76 -54.80
N VAL A 232 -12.97 21.81 -54.29
CA VAL A 232 -13.54 23.18 -54.27
C VAL A 232 -12.51 24.22 -54.70
N SER A 233 -12.01 24.12 -55.92
CA SER A 233 -11.11 25.12 -56.51
C SER A 233 -11.83 26.37 -57.05
N SER A 234 -13.11 26.59 -56.75
CA SER A 234 -13.90 27.62 -57.45
C SER A 234 -14.97 28.38 -56.64
N SER A 235 -15.00 28.31 -55.30
CA SER A 235 -16.06 29.03 -54.56
C SER A 235 -15.59 29.80 -53.33
N LYS A 236 -16.27 30.92 -53.05
CA LYS A 236 -16.08 31.88 -51.95
C LYS A 236 -15.99 31.24 -50.55
N ALA A 237 -16.32 29.95 -50.43
CA ALA A 237 -16.19 29.13 -49.22
C ALA A 237 -14.74 28.98 -48.73
N THR A 238 -13.73 29.02 -49.63
CA THR A 238 -12.32 28.86 -49.25
C THR A 238 -11.85 30.00 -48.33
N VAL A 239 -12.26 31.24 -48.60
CA VAL A 239 -11.92 32.41 -47.78
C VAL A 239 -12.49 32.29 -46.36
N TYR A 240 -13.71 31.73 -46.24
CA TYR A 240 -14.35 31.50 -44.95
C TYR A 240 -13.68 30.37 -44.18
N GLY A 241 -13.32 29.27 -44.84
CA GLY A 241 -12.61 28.15 -44.25
C GLY A 241 -11.25 28.56 -43.69
N THR A 242 -10.45 29.31 -44.45
CA THR A 242 -9.14 29.78 -44.00
C THR A 242 -9.24 30.79 -42.85
N ALA A 243 -10.24 31.68 -42.86
CA ALA A 243 -10.48 32.65 -41.79
C ALA A 243 -10.93 32.01 -40.47
N VAL A 244 -11.73 30.94 -40.53
CA VAL A 244 -12.15 30.19 -39.34
C VAL A 244 -10.98 29.39 -38.77
N VAL A 245 -10.17 28.76 -39.62
CA VAL A 245 -8.94 28.06 -39.19
C VAL A 245 -7.99 29.04 -38.51
N GLN A 246 -7.68 30.20 -39.12
CA GLN A 246 -6.82 31.23 -38.50
C GLN A 246 -7.36 31.74 -37.16
N ARG A 247 -8.68 31.91 -37.00
CA ARG A 247 -9.28 32.35 -35.72
C ARG A 247 -9.20 31.28 -34.63
N ILE A 248 -9.33 30.01 -35.00
CA ILE A 248 -9.19 28.89 -34.06
C ILE A 248 -7.71 28.69 -33.68
N SER A 249 -6.77 28.79 -34.64
CA SER A 249 -5.32 28.82 -34.37
C SER A 249 -4.93 29.92 -33.37
N PHE A 250 -5.55 31.10 -33.49
CA PHE A 250 -5.29 32.25 -32.62
C PHE A 250 -5.89 32.10 -31.21
N SER A 251 -6.97 31.34 -31.07
CA SER A 251 -7.63 31.10 -29.77
C SER A 251 -7.06 29.90 -29.00
N VAL A 252 -6.26 29.05 -29.66
CA VAL A 252 -5.58 27.89 -29.05
C VAL A 252 -4.17 28.24 -28.53
N SER A 253 -3.57 29.38 -28.92
CA SER A 253 -2.35 29.89 -28.27
C SER A 253 -2.68 30.56 -26.93
N PRO A 254 -1.97 30.27 -25.81
CA PRO A 254 -2.28 30.87 -24.53
C PRO A 254 -2.05 32.38 -24.59
N ARG A 255 -3.01 33.17 -24.08
CA ARG A 255 -2.84 34.60 -23.82
C ARG A 255 -1.70 34.81 -22.81
N SER A 256 -0.47 34.95 -23.29
CA SER A 256 0.57 35.65 -22.53
C SER A 256 0.30 37.14 -22.65
N ALA A 257 -0.32 37.69 -21.61
CA ALA A 257 -0.38 39.13 -21.39
C ALA A 257 1.04 39.68 -21.22
N THR A 258 1.39 40.75 -21.94
CA THR A 258 2.10 41.92 -21.40
C THR A 258 2.20 43.04 -22.45
N ASN A 259 1.43 44.11 -22.18
CA ASN A 259 1.66 45.54 -22.43
C ASN A 259 1.93 46.10 -23.86
N PRO A 260 1.05 47.00 -24.35
CA PRO A 260 1.38 47.95 -25.41
C PRO A 260 1.60 49.35 -24.81
N GLN A 261 2.85 49.76 -24.58
CA GLN A 261 3.23 51.17 -24.63
C GLN A 261 4.64 51.34 -25.20
N GLN A 262 4.77 52.36 -26.06
CA GLN A 262 5.97 52.89 -26.71
C GLN A 262 6.42 52.24 -28.03
N SER A 263 5.88 52.76 -29.13
CA SER A 263 6.62 52.90 -30.38
C SER A 263 6.36 54.29 -30.98
N VAL A 264 7.17 55.28 -30.60
CA VAL A 264 7.43 56.44 -31.48
C VAL A 264 8.87 56.91 -31.24
N LEU A 265 9.79 56.46 -32.10
CA LEU A 265 10.94 57.24 -32.55
C LEU A 265 11.08 56.99 -34.05
N LEU A 266 10.63 57.99 -34.81
CA LEU A 266 10.98 58.32 -36.20
C LEU A 266 12.51 58.45 -36.34
N PRO A 267 13.11 58.29 -37.54
CA PRO A 267 13.03 59.35 -38.58
C PRO A 267 13.15 58.78 -40.03
N THR A 268 13.06 59.47 -41.18
CA THR A 268 13.20 60.88 -41.58
C THR A 268 12.82 61.00 -43.09
N ILE A 269 12.31 62.18 -43.53
CA ILE A 269 12.36 62.86 -44.87
C ILE A 269 11.79 62.14 -46.10
N THR A 270 11.15 62.74 -47.11
CA THR A 270 11.04 64.08 -47.77
C THR A 270 9.63 64.12 -48.42
N SER A 271 8.98 65.21 -48.85
CA SER A 271 9.31 66.57 -49.31
C SER A 271 7.98 67.30 -49.56
N GLU A 272 8.01 68.65 -49.51
CA GLU A 272 7.22 69.59 -50.36
C GLU A 272 5.68 69.57 -50.26
N SER A 273 4.91 70.66 -50.30
CA SER A 273 5.11 72.05 -50.69
C SER A 273 3.82 72.82 -50.36
N GLU A 274 3.96 74.10 -49.96
CA GLU A 274 3.06 75.24 -50.26
C GLU A 274 1.60 75.23 -49.74
N GLY A 275 1.02 76.32 -49.23
CA GLY A 275 1.48 77.69 -49.12
C GLY A 275 0.35 78.59 -48.59
N ARG A 276 0.79 79.63 -47.87
CA ARG A 276 0.16 80.93 -47.53
C ARG A 276 -1.21 80.96 -46.84
#